data_AF-A0ABD1NDF0-F1
#
_entry.id   AF-A0ABD1NDF0-F1
#
_cell.length_a   1.000
_cell.length_b   1.000
_cell.length_c   1.000
_cell.angle_alpha   90.00
_cell.angle_beta   90.00
_cell.angle_gamma   90.00
#
_symmetry.space_group_name_H-M   'P 1'
#
loop_
_entity.id
_entity.type
_entity.pdbx_description
1 polymer ?
#
loop_
_entity_poly.entity_id
_entity_poly.type
_entity_poly.pdbx_seq_one_letter_code
_entity_poly.pdbx_strand_id
1 'polypeptide(L)'
;MDLGQPVGENYANPNACFFHVLFKAAALAFYILSALFIDNFVIIFVTTALLAALDFWVVKNVSGRILVGLRWWNEINDLGESVWKFECLDQESLVRMNKKDSWLFWWTLYLTAVAWTILAIFSLIRLHADYLLVVGVCLTLSIANIIGFTKCQKDAKKRIQQFASRTFASRVSSTLQSAFSVV
;
A
#
# COMPACT_ATOMS: atom_id res chain seq x y z
N MET A 1 -22.52 27.11 -22.63
CA MET A 1 -21.40 26.18 -22.37
C MET A 1 -21.17 26.20 -20.87
N ASP A 2 -21.82 25.30 -20.15
CA ASP A 2 -21.66 25.20 -18.70
C ASP A 2 -20.27 24.67 -18.39
N LEU A 3 -19.41 25.56 -17.90
CA LEU A 3 -18.16 25.22 -17.23
C LEU A 3 -18.52 24.54 -15.91
N GLY A 4 -18.74 23.23 -15.98
CA GLY A 4 -18.93 22.38 -14.82
C GLY A 4 -17.77 22.58 -13.85
N GLN A 5 -18.08 23.12 -12.69
CA GLN A 5 -17.19 23.24 -11.54
C GLN A 5 -16.41 21.93 -11.33
N PRO A 6 -15.13 21.95 -10.91
CA PRO A 6 -14.45 20.73 -10.53
C PRO A 6 -15.21 20.13 -9.35
N VAL A 7 -16.03 19.12 -9.62
CA VAL A 7 -16.71 18.32 -8.60
C VAL A 7 -15.63 17.96 -7.59
N GLY A 8 -15.71 18.53 -6.39
CA GLY A 8 -14.72 18.27 -5.35
C GLY A 8 -14.61 16.76 -5.22
N GLU A 9 -13.48 16.18 -5.67
CA GLU A 9 -13.30 14.73 -5.73
C GLU A 9 -13.45 14.19 -4.31
N ASN A 10 -14.63 13.72 -3.94
CA ASN A 10 -14.84 13.09 -2.65
C ASN A 10 -14.14 11.73 -2.65
N TYR A 11 -13.90 11.16 -1.47
CA TYR A 11 -13.39 9.79 -1.40
C TYR A 11 -14.37 8.85 -2.09
N ALA A 12 -13.89 8.03 -3.01
CA ALA A 12 -14.76 7.09 -3.74
C ALA A 12 -15.13 5.91 -2.84
N ASN A 13 -14.24 5.53 -1.91
CA ASN A 13 -14.43 4.42 -0.99
C ASN A 13 -14.24 4.85 0.48
N PRO A 14 -15.15 5.66 1.05
CA PRO A 14 -14.98 6.23 2.39
C PRO A 14 -14.87 5.16 3.48
N ASN A 15 -15.62 4.06 3.38
CA ASN A 15 -15.55 2.95 4.34
C ASN A 15 -14.17 2.28 4.32
N ALA A 16 -13.62 2.03 3.13
CA ALA A 16 -12.31 1.40 3.00
C ALA A 16 -11.19 2.31 3.53
N CYS A 17 -11.28 3.62 3.30
CA CYS A 17 -10.37 4.60 3.88
C CYS A 17 -10.46 4.62 5.42
N PHE A 18 -11.68 4.63 5.97
CA PHE A 18 -11.90 4.62 7.42
C PHE A 18 -11.27 3.39 8.07
N PHE A 19 -11.59 2.18 7.58
CA PHE A 19 -11.03 0.94 8.14
C PHE A 19 -9.50 0.87 7.97
N HIS A 20 -8.96 1.37 6.85
CA HIS A 20 -7.52 1.43 6.62
C HIS A 20 -6.77 2.25 7.67
N VAL A 21 -7.36 3.35 8.13
CA VAL A 21 -6.79 4.19 9.21
C VAL A 21 -7.09 3.59 10.58
N LEU A 22 -8.30 3.07 10.79
CA LEU A 22 -8.76 2.55 12.07
C LEU A 22 -7.88 1.41 12.59
N PHE A 23 -7.55 0.42 11.76
CA PHE A 23 -6.75 -0.73 12.20
C PHE A 23 -5.34 -0.32 12.63
N LYS A 24 -4.75 0.68 11.97
CA LYS A 24 -3.44 1.23 12.32
C LYS A 24 -3.48 2.02 13.61
N ALA A 25 -4.49 2.90 13.72
CA ALA A 25 -4.73 3.68 14.91
C ALA A 25 -5.00 2.77 16.12
N ALA A 26 -5.76 1.68 15.95
CA ALA A 26 -6.04 0.71 17.01
C ALA A 26 -4.77 0.01 17.49
N ALA A 27 -3.91 -0.45 16.59
CA ALA A 27 -2.64 -1.10 16.96
C ALA A 27 -1.70 -0.13 17.71
N LEU A 28 -1.57 1.11 17.22
CA LEU A 28 -0.74 2.14 17.87
C LEU A 28 -1.32 2.58 19.23
N ALA A 29 -2.62 2.86 19.28
CA ALA A 29 -3.29 3.29 20.50
C ALA A 29 -3.23 2.19 21.57
N PHE A 30 -3.47 0.92 21.20
CA PHE A 30 -3.35 -0.19 22.12
C PHE A 30 -1.92 -0.31 22.67
N TYR A 31 -0.90 -0.24 21.81
CA TYR A 31 0.50 -0.27 22.26
C TYR A 31 0.83 0.86 23.25
N ILE A 32 0.43 2.10 22.94
CA ILE A 32 0.71 3.27 23.79
C ILE A 32 -0.05 3.19 25.12
N LEU A 33 -1.35 2.87 25.08
CA LEU A 33 -2.18 2.78 26.28
C LEU A 33 -1.78 1.58 27.15
N SER A 34 -1.46 0.44 26.55
CA SER A 34 -1.04 -0.74 27.28
C SER A 34 0.27 -0.52 28.03
N ALA A 35 1.19 0.27 27.47
CA ALA A 35 2.41 0.71 28.17
C ALA A 35 2.16 1.61 29.40
N LEU A 36 0.94 2.15 29.58
CA LEU A 36 0.57 3.01 30.71
C LEU A 36 -0.28 2.29 31.77
N PHE A 37 -1.02 1.25 31.39
CA PHE A 37 -2.06 0.64 32.24
C PHE A 37 -1.90 -0.86 32.46
N ILE A 38 -1.06 -1.56 31.69
CA ILE A 38 -0.96 -3.03 31.70
C ILE A 38 0.47 -3.44 32.06
N ASP A 39 0.63 -4.15 33.17
CA ASP A 39 1.92 -4.70 33.62
C ASP A 39 2.07 -6.19 33.26
N ASN A 40 1.69 -6.57 32.04
CA ASN A 40 1.85 -7.94 31.54
C ASN A 40 2.34 -7.96 30.10
N PHE A 41 3.63 -8.23 29.94
CA PHE A 41 4.28 -8.27 28.63
C PHE A 41 3.60 -9.22 27.63
N VAL A 42 3.18 -10.41 28.06
CA VAL A 42 2.58 -11.42 27.17
C VAL A 42 1.28 -10.88 26.57
N ILE A 43 0.44 -10.23 27.37
CA ILE A 43 -0.83 -9.65 26.90
C ILE A 43 -0.56 -8.51 25.91
N ILE A 44 0.40 -7.63 26.23
CA ILE A 44 0.81 -6.53 25.36
C ILE A 44 1.30 -7.07 24.01
N PHE A 45 2.22 -8.04 24.04
CA PHE A 45 2.81 -8.62 22.86
C PHE A 45 1.77 -9.31 21.98
N VAL A 46 1.00 -10.25 22.54
CA VAL A 46 0.04 -11.05 21.77
C VAL A 46 -1.04 -10.15 21.17
N THR A 47 -1.60 -9.23 21.96
CA THR A 47 -2.70 -8.37 21.48
C THR A 47 -2.20 -7.37 20.43
N THR A 48 -1.05 -6.74 20.63
CA THR A 48 -0.47 -5.81 19.66
C THR A 48 -0.08 -6.53 18.37
N ALA A 49 0.53 -7.72 18.47
CA ALA A 49 0.90 -8.52 17.30
C ALA A 49 -0.34 -8.97 16.51
N LEU A 50 -1.44 -9.36 17.18
CA LEU A 50 -2.70 -9.70 16.52
C LEU A 50 -3.30 -8.48 15.81
N LEU A 51 -3.33 -7.32 16.45
CA LEU A 51 -3.82 -6.08 15.82
C LEU A 51 -2.95 -5.69 14.61
N ALA A 52 -1.63 -5.81 14.71
CA ALA A 52 -0.71 -5.56 13.61
C ALA A 52 -0.88 -6.57 12.46
N ALA A 53 -1.14 -7.84 12.77
CA ALA A 53 -1.42 -8.87 11.75
C ALA A 53 -2.76 -8.62 11.04
N LEU A 54 -3.80 -8.20 11.77
CA LEU A 54 -5.07 -7.79 11.19
C LEU A 54 -4.90 -6.57 10.29
N ASP A 55 -4.20 -5.53 10.75
CA ASP A 55 -3.86 -4.38 9.91
C ASP A 55 -3.09 -4.80 8.66
N PHE A 56 -2.06 -5.63 8.82
CA PHE A 56 -1.27 -6.16 7.71
C PHE A 56 -2.15 -6.86 6.67
N TRP A 57 -3.08 -7.70 7.13
CA TRP A 57 -3.99 -8.44 6.26
C TRP A 57 -4.99 -7.52 5.56
N VAL A 58 -5.59 -6.56 6.27
CA VAL A 58 -6.54 -5.59 5.69
C VAL A 58 -5.85 -4.77 4.61
N VAL A 59 -4.65 -4.26 4.90
CA VAL A 59 -3.87 -3.46 3.95
C VAL A 59 -3.53 -4.26 2.71
N LYS A 60 -3.03 -5.50 2.90
CA LYS A 60 -2.61 -6.37 1.81
C LYS A 60 -3.78 -6.82 0.93
N ASN A 61 -4.92 -7.20 1.53
CA ASN A 61 -5.99 -7.90 0.81
C ASN A 61 -7.21 -7.03 0.48
N VAL A 62 -7.49 -6.00 1.28
CA VAL A 62 -8.69 -5.16 1.13
C VAL A 62 -8.29 -3.77 0.64
N SER A 63 -7.56 -3.01 1.45
CA SER A 63 -7.20 -1.63 1.11
C SER A 63 -6.34 -1.55 -0.15
N GLY A 64 -5.38 -2.46 -0.33
CA GLY A 64 -4.55 -2.53 -1.53
C GLY A 64 -5.36 -2.71 -2.81
N ARG A 65 -6.40 -3.55 -2.77
CA ARG A 65 -7.25 -3.81 -3.95
C ARG A 65 -8.22 -2.67 -4.23
N ILE A 66 -8.82 -2.09 -3.19
CA ILE A 66 -9.87 -1.07 -3.33
C ILE A 66 -9.29 0.33 -3.54
N LEU A 67 -8.27 0.72 -2.74
CA LEU A 67 -7.76 2.10 -2.70
C LEU A 67 -6.64 2.37 -3.70
N VAL A 68 -5.88 1.35 -4.10
CA VAL A 68 -4.80 1.49 -5.11
C VAL A 68 -4.85 0.49 -6.26
N GLY A 69 -5.74 -0.50 -6.22
CA GLY A 69 -5.88 -1.47 -7.31
C GLY A 69 -4.65 -2.37 -7.49
N LEU A 70 -3.88 -2.58 -6.42
CA LEU A 70 -2.63 -3.35 -6.45
C LEU A 70 -2.78 -4.64 -5.64
N ARG A 71 -2.14 -5.72 -6.11
CA ARG A 71 -2.13 -7.02 -5.43
C ARG A 71 -0.74 -7.64 -5.51
N TRP A 72 -0.23 -8.11 -4.38
CA TRP A 72 1.05 -8.83 -4.32
C TRP A 72 0.94 -10.08 -3.45
N TRP A 73 1.65 -11.12 -3.86
CA TRP A 73 1.81 -12.34 -3.08
C TRP A 73 3.10 -13.05 -3.48
N ASN A 74 3.44 -14.07 -2.70
CA ASN A 74 4.60 -14.90 -2.94
C ASN A 74 4.12 -16.31 -3.25
N GLU A 75 4.64 -16.89 -4.33
CA GLU A 75 4.38 -18.27 -4.74
C GLU A 75 5.69 -19.04 -4.74
N ILE A 76 5.63 -20.32 -4.39
CA ILE A 76 6.77 -21.24 -4.53
C ILE A 76 6.56 -21.96 -5.85
N ASN A 77 7.53 -21.86 -6.76
CA ASN A 77 7.45 -22.55 -8.05
C ASN A 77 7.75 -24.05 -7.89
N ASP A 78 7.58 -24.83 -8.97
CA ASP A 78 7.85 -26.28 -8.97
C ASP A 78 9.32 -26.62 -8.66
N LEU A 79 10.22 -25.65 -8.78
CA LEU A 79 11.65 -25.75 -8.44
C LEU A 79 11.94 -25.39 -6.98
N GLY A 80 10.93 -25.03 -6.18
CA GLY A 80 11.07 -24.62 -4.78
C GLY A 80 11.52 -23.17 -4.58
N GLU A 81 11.61 -22.37 -5.64
CA GLU A 81 12.05 -20.97 -5.58
C GLU A 81 10.89 -20.02 -5.25
N SER A 82 11.18 -19.02 -4.42
CA SER A 82 10.22 -17.99 -4.00
C SER A 82 10.04 -16.92 -5.09
N VAL A 83 8.93 -16.99 -5.83
CA VAL A 83 8.57 -16.06 -6.90
C VAL A 83 7.56 -15.03 -6.38
N TRP A 84 7.93 -13.76 -6.45
CA TRP A 84 7.04 -12.66 -6.10
C TRP A 84 6.17 -12.25 -7.28
N LYS A 85 4.85 -12.34 -7.12
CA LYS A 85 3.86 -11.94 -8.12
C LYS A 85 3.29 -10.57 -7.76
N PHE A 86 3.30 -9.66 -8.73
CA PHE A 86 2.79 -8.30 -8.61
C PHE A 86 1.76 -8.05 -9.71
N GLU A 87 0.54 -7.75 -9.30
CA GLU A 87 -0.58 -7.42 -10.17
C GLU A 87 -1.09 -6.01 -9.88
N CYS A 88 -1.62 -5.39 -10.93
CA CYS A 88 -2.35 -4.14 -10.87
C CYS A 88 -3.62 -4.25 -11.73
N LEU A 89 -4.62 -3.43 -11.44
CA LEU A 89 -5.80 -3.28 -12.30
C LEU A 89 -5.39 -2.88 -13.73
N ASP A 90 -6.32 -3.10 -14.67
CA ASP A 90 -6.13 -2.71 -16.06
C ASP A 90 -6.06 -1.17 -16.21
N GLN A 91 -5.47 -0.71 -17.31
CA GLN A 91 -5.09 0.69 -17.48
C GLN A 91 -6.27 1.66 -17.37
N GLU A 92 -7.39 1.34 -18.01
CA GLU A 92 -8.60 2.18 -17.94
C GLU A 92 -9.14 2.25 -16.50
N SER A 93 -9.06 1.14 -15.78
CA SER A 93 -9.49 1.04 -14.38
C SER A 93 -8.56 1.81 -13.44
N LEU A 94 -7.24 1.76 -13.67
CA LEU A 94 -6.25 2.53 -12.90
C LEU A 94 -6.38 4.03 -13.10
N VAL A 95 -6.62 4.49 -14.34
CA VAL A 95 -6.82 5.93 -14.63
C VAL A 95 -8.13 6.44 -14.00
N ARG A 96 -9.13 5.56 -13.88
CA ARG A 96 -10.42 5.88 -13.22
C ARG A 96 -10.34 5.85 -11.69
N MET A 97 -9.23 5.40 -11.11
CA MET A 97 -9.08 5.38 -9.66
C MET A 97 -9.02 6.78 -9.07
N ASN A 98 -9.70 6.95 -7.93
CA ASN A 98 -9.70 8.22 -7.23
C ASN A 98 -8.31 8.55 -6.67
N LYS A 99 -7.81 9.75 -7.02
CA LYS A 99 -6.46 10.17 -6.59
C LYS A 99 -6.37 10.37 -5.09
N LYS A 100 -7.45 10.81 -4.43
CA LYS A 100 -7.47 11.00 -2.97
C LYS A 100 -7.42 9.68 -2.20
N ASP A 101 -8.13 8.65 -2.67
CA ASP A 101 -8.10 7.31 -2.06
C ASP A 101 -6.68 6.72 -2.10
N SER A 102 -6.02 6.83 -3.26
CA SER A 102 -4.63 6.39 -3.45
C SER A 102 -3.67 7.21 -2.60
N TRP A 103 -3.81 8.54 -2.58
CA TRP A 103 -2.99 9.43 -1.75
C TRP A 103 -3.10 9.08 -0.26
N LEU A 104 -4.32 8.88 0.25
CA LEU A 104 -4.57 8.50 1.64
C LEU A 104 -3.92 7.16 1.96
N PHE A 105 -4.09 6.16 1.10
CA PHE A 105 -3.46 4.84 1.28
C PHE A 105 -1.94 4.96 1.47
N TRP A 106 -1.25 5.67 0.58
CA TRP A 106 0.21 5.81 0.64
C TRP A 106 0.66 6.60 1.88
N TRP A 107 0.02 7.74 2.16
CA TRP A 107 0.36 8.54 3.33
C TRP A 107 0.14 7.79 4.63
N THR A 108 -1.01 7.16 4.78
CA THR A 108 -1.32 6.37 5.98
C THR A 108 -0.34 5.20 6.16
N LEU A 109 0.07 4.54 5.07
CA LEU A 109 1.06 3.47 5.10
C LEU A 109 2.44 3.97 5.57
N TYR A 110 2.93 5.08 5.02
CA TYR A 110 4.21 5.66 5.41
C TYR A 110 4.20 6.25 6.81
N LEU A 111 3.16 7.00 7.18
CA LEU A 111 3.02 7.59 8.52
C LEU A 111 3.03 6.52 9.61
N THR A 112 2.39 5.38 9.36
CA THR A 112 2.35 4.28 10.33
C THR A 112 3.72 3.64 10.50
N ALA A 113 4.47 3.43 9.43
CA ALA A 113 5.85 2.95 9.53
C ALA A 113 6.74 3.94 10.29
N VAL A 114 6.63 5.25 10.01
CA VAL A 114 7.36 6.30 10.73
C VAL A 114 7.00 6.31 12.21
N ALA A 115 5.72 6.20 12.56
CA ALA A 115 5.27 6.14 13.95
C ALA A 115 5.89 4.94 14.68
N TRP A 116 5.88 3.75 14.07
CA TRP A 116 6.55 2.57 14.65
C TRP A 116 8.06 2.73 14.75
N THR A 117 8.72 3.39 13.78
CA THR A 117 10.17 3.67 13.85
C THR A 117 10.50 4.60 15.02
N ILE A 118 9.70 5.65 15.23
CA ILE A 118 9.87 6.57 16.36
C ILE A 118 9.72 5.81 17.67
N LEU A 119 8.68 4.98 17.81
CA LEU A 119 8.48 4.15 18.99
C LEU A 119 9.62 3.15 19.21
N ALA A 120 10.20 2.60 18.14
CA ALA A 120 11.37 1.72 18.22
C ALA A 120 12.57 2.46 18.82
N ILE A 121 12.86 3.67 18.33
CA ILE A 121 13.95 4.51 18.84
C ILE A 121 13.74 4.83 20.32
N PHE A 122 12.51 5.21 20.72
CA PHE A 122 12.20 5.43 22.14
C PHE A 122 12.41 4.17 22.99
N SER A 123 12.00 3.00 22.50
CA SER A 123 12.18 1.72 23.21
C SER A 123 13.66 1.34 23.36
N LEU A 124 14.49 1.64 22.36
CA LEU A 124 15.94 1.42 22.39
C LEU A 124 16.63 2.29 23.43
N ILE A 125 16.29 3.59 23.48
CA ILE A 125 16.87 4.53 24.46
C ILE A 125 16.51 4.11 25.88
N ARG A 126 15.28 3.62 26.09
CA ARG A 126 14.79 3.19 27.40
C ARG A 126 15.29 1.80 27.83
N LEU A 127 16.07 1.11 26.99
CA LEU A 127 16.64 -0.24 27.22
C LEU A 127 15.63 -1.32 27.66
N HIS A 128 14.36 -1.19 27.25
CA HIS A 128 13.35 -2.21 27.51
C HIS A 128 13.26 -3.19 26.33
N ALA A 129 14.05 -4.27 26.39
CA ALA A 129 14.16 -5.26 25.32
C ALA A 129 12.81 -5.92 24.93
N ASP A 130 11.92 -6.08 25.89
CA ASP A 130 10.59 -6.68 25.68
C ASP A 130 9.74 -5.86 24.69
N TYR A 131 9.70 -4.54 24.87
CA TYR A 131 8.94 -3.63 24.01
C TYR A 131 9.55 -3.52 22.61
N LEU A 132 10.88 -3.68 22.50
CA LEU A 132 11.58 -3.68 21.23
C LEU A 132 11.14 -4.84 20.33
N LEU A 133 10.89 -6.03 20.90
CA LEU A 133 10.41 -7.19 20.13
C LEU A 133 9.03 -6.93 19.50
N VAL A 134 8.11 -6.34 20.26
CA VAL A 134 6.76 -5.99 19.78
C VAL A 134 6.85 -5.03 18.59
N VAL A 135 7.65 -3.96 18.75
CA VAL A 135 7.82 -2.95 17.70
C VAL A 135 8.53 -3.54 16.47
N GLY A 136 9.49 -4.45 16.67
CA GLY A 136 10.17 -5.17 15.58
C GLY A 136 9.20 -5.95 14.69
N VAL A 137 8.24 -6.67 15.28
CA VAL A 137 7.19 -7.38 14.53
C VAL A 137 6.33 -6.39 13.73
N CYS A 138 5.87 -5.31 14.38
CA CYS A 138 5.00 -4.31 13.74
C CYS A 138 5.71 -3.59 12.57
N LEU A 139 6.99 -3.25 12.75
CA LEU A 139 7.82 -2.66 11.71
C LEU A 139 8.00 -3.60 10.52
N THR A 140 8.31 -4.87 10.78
CA THR A 140 8.55 -5.85 9.72
C THR A 140 7.30 -6.03 8.84
N LEU A 141 6.12 -6.15 9.45
CA LEU A 141 4.85 -6.24 8.72
C LEU A 141 4.55 -4.95 7.93
N SER A 142 4.79 -3.78 8.52
CA SER A 142 4.58 -2.49 7.86
C SER A 142 5.50 -2.33 6.65
N ILE A 143 6.78 -2.66 6.80
CA ILE A 143 7.79 -2.60 5.73
C ILE A 143 7.46 -3.60 4.62
N ALA A 144 7.03 -4.81 4.94
CA ALA A 144 6.63 -5.81 3.95
C ALA A 144 5.52 -5.28 3.03
N ASN A 145 4.50 -4.62 3.60
CA ASN A 145 3.45 -3.96 2.82
C ASN A 145 4.01 -2.82 1.96
N ILE A 146 4.83 -1.92 2.54
CA ILE A 146 5.45 -0.82 1.79
C ILE A 146 6.23 -1.34 0.57
N ILE A 147 7.10 -2.33 0.77
CA ILE A 147 7.92 -2.89 -0.30
C ILE A 147 7.05 -3.58 -1.35
N GLY A 148 6.08 -4.40 -0.93
CA GLY A 148 5.18 -5.12 -1.83
C GLY A 148 4.39 -4.16 -2.73
N PHE A 149 3.75 -3.16 -2.14
CA PHE A 149 2.99 -2.16 -2.91
C PHE A 149 3.88 -1.25 -3.76
N THR A 150 5.06 -0.87 -3.27
CA THR A 150 6.00 -0.05 -4.06
C THR A 150 6.48 -0.80 -5.30
N LYS A 151 6.76 -2.11 -5.18
CA LYS A 151 7.11 -2.97 -6.33
C LYS A 151 5.95 -3.09 -7.32
N CYS A 152 4.73 -3.37 -6.83
CA CYS A 152 3.51 -3.33 -7.65
C CYS A 152 3.37 -2.02 -8.43
N GLN A 153 3.51 -0.88 -7.76
CA GLN A 153 3.33 0.42 -8.38
C GLN A 153 4.39 0.71 -9.45
N LYS A 154 5.64 0.32 -9.20
CA LYS A 154 6.73 0.46 -10.18
C LYS A 154 6.47 -0.40 -11.43
N ASP A 155 6.03 -1.64 -11.25
CA ASP A 155 5.74 -2.55 -12.36
C ASP A 155 4.49 -2.10 -13.14
N ALA A 156 3.46 -1.60 -12.45
CA ALA A 156 2.31 -0.98 -13.08
C ALA A 156 2.72 0.20 -13.96
N LYS A 157 3.50 1.15 -13.43
CA LYS A 157 3.99 2.31 -14.20
C LYS A 157 4.79 1.91 -15.43
N LYS A 158 5.64 0.89 -15.34
CA LYS A 158 6.41 0.38 -16.49
C LYS A 158 5.51 -0.20 -17.59
N ARG A 159 4.50 -0.99 -17.23
CA ARG A 159 3.52 -1.56 -18.19
C ARG A 159 2.79 -0.45 -18.95
N ILE A 160 2.38 0.60 -18.24
CA ILE A 160 1.71 1.77 -18.81
C ILE A 160 2.61 2.49 -19.82
N GLN A 161 3.86 2.75 -19.44
CA GLN A 161 4.84 3.40 -20.32
C GLN A 161 5.10 2.57 -21.58
N GLN A 162 5.28 1.25 -21.45
CA GLN A 162 5.48 0.36 -22.60
C GLN A 162 4.28 0.35 -23.55
N PHE A 163 3.05 0.35 -23.02
CA PHE A 163 1.84 0.40 -23.83
C PHE A 163 1.67 1.74 -24.55
N ALA A 164 1.94 2.86 -23.85
CA ALA A 164 1.92 4.19 -24.44
C ALA A 164 2.92 4.31 -25.59
N SER A 165 4.16 3.83 -25.40
CA SER A 165 5.18 3.80 -26.45
C SER A 165 4.78 2.94 -27.65
N ARG A 166 4.17 1.77 -27.42
CA ARG A 166 3.67 0.89 -28.50
C ARG A 166 2.53 1.54 -29.27
N THR A 167 1.57 2.14 -28.58
CA THR A 167 0.42 2.82 -29.20
C THR A 167 0.86 4.06 -29.98
N PHE A 168 1.83 4.80 -29.46
CA PHE A 168 2.41 5.93 -30.18
C PHE A 168 3.19 5.47 -31.41
N ALA A 169 4.03 4.46 -31.28
CA ALA A 169 4.77 3.88 -32.41
C ALA A 169 3.83 3.33 -33.50
N SER A 170 2.74 2.66 -33.13
CA SER A 170 1.77 2.15 -34.10
C SER A 170 1.01 3.28 -34.81
N ARG A 171 0.65 4.36 -34.11
CA ARG A 171 -0.02 5.53 -34.70
C ARG A 171 0.91 6.35 -35.61
N VAL A 172 2.18 6.50 -35.22
CA VAL A 172 3.19 7.17 -36.06
C VAL A 172 3.47 6.33 -37.30
N SER A 173 3.67 5.01 -37.15
CA SER A 173 3.88 4.12 -38.29
C SER A 173 2.69 4.09 -39.25
N SER A 174 1.45 4.09 -38.75
CA SER A 174 0.26 4.13 -39.61
C SER A 174 0.12 5.47 -40.33
N THR A 175 0.45 6.59 -39.67
CA THR A 175 0.42 7.92 -40.27
C THR A 175 1.50 8.06 -41.35
N LEU A 176 2.71 7.59 -41.09
CA LEU A 176 3.80 7.59 -42.07
C LEU A 176 3.49 6.67 -43.26
N GLN A 177 3.01 5.45 -43.05
CA GLN A 177 2.60 4.57 -44.15
C GLN A 177 1.50 5.21 -45.01
N SER A 178 0.50 5.85 -44.39
CA SER A 178 -0.54 6.55 -45.13
C SER A 178 0.00 7.73 -45.94
N ALA A 179 0.97 8.48 -45.40
CA ALA A 179 1.62 9.60 -46.10
C ALA A 179 2.51 9.15 -47.27
N PHE A 180 3.20 8.01 -47.15
CA PHE A 180 4.04 7.46 -48.22
C PHE A 180 3.26 6.64 -49.26
N SER A 181 2.05 6.18 -48.95
CA SER A 181 1.18 5.48 -49.92
C SER A 181 0.42 6.39 -50.89
N VAL A 182 0.49 7.71 -50.69
CA VAL A 182 -0.20 8.74 -51.49
C VAL A 182 0.74 9.41 -52.51
N VAL A 183 2.02 9.01 -52.55
CA VAL A 183 3.02 9.43 -53.56
C VAL A 183 3.36 8.24 -54.45
#